data_AF-A0A7Z9GWI0-F1
#
_entry.id   AF-A0A7Z9GWI0-F1
#
_cell.length_a   1.000
_cell.length_b   1.000
_cell.length_c   1.000
_cell.angle_alpha   90.00
_cell.angle_beta   90.00
_cell.angle_gamma   90.00
#
_symmetry.space_group_name_H-M   'P 1'
#
loop_
_entity.id
_entity.type
_entity.pdbx_description
1 polymer ?
#
loop_
_entity_poly.entity_id
_entity_poly.type
_entity_poly.pdbx_seq_one_letter_code
_entity_poly.pdbx_strand_id
1 'polypeptide(L)'
;MPFNRRSRWIFSFVLLATVALVAVMQTSADDPPLEPANLEQPYNSLELNKMTEKERAQVVQRMSLAEKESLRKKWDQFKGLDENAKAKNRQLHSQIIADPQSDRLHQVMVRYHEWLSGLRSRQRADLLSLPAEERIKRIQQIIREQEQRKFAELLEKELPANDLTSISKWLEESLDRFAGKIKDNEAEIMASFSSEHRTRLEQISDPQQRRRLMAMGALYRGRLDSTESPLTKLLSIPEEFQRLRGELSSRGQELFDQAEGSKEETVLVRQWVRAALMSRRKALPRVSDETLAAFRRGELVTDSTPDFKLKPEDQERLEHLSGERLKQQLKWYYYRYRGDLEPGGTSRSGSRTGRSGGGRRGSGRTGGGSGRPRPPERDSSQFIDRPVVPSRSR
;
A
#
# COMPACT_ATOMS: atom_id res chain seq x y z
N MET A 1 29.60 -24.15 -3.69
CA MET A 1 28.49 -23.93 -4.64
C MET A 1 28.67 -22.57 -5.29
N PRO A 2 28.80 -22.47 -6.62
CA PRO A 2 29.02 -21.19 -7.29
C PRO A 2 27.72 -20.38 -7.34
N PHE A 3 27.75 -19.15 -6.82
CA PHE A 3 26.66 -18.19 -6.96
C PHE A 3 26.44 -17.86 -8.44
N ASN A 4 25.29 -18.26 -8.96
CA ASN A 4 24.87 -18.07 -10.34
C ASN A 4 24.69 -16.57 -10.64
N ARG A 5 25.63 -15.95 -11.36
CA ARG A 5 25.62 -14.52 -11.78
C ARG A 5 24.55 -14.17 -12.83
N ARG A 6 23.46 -14.95 -12.95
CA ARG A 6 22.45 -14.79 -14.01
C ARG A 6 21.23 -13.92 -13.63
N SER A 7 21.07 -13.49 -12.37
CA SER A 7 19.87 -12.74 -11.94
C SER A 7 20.02 -11.21 -11.92
N ARG A 8 21.00 -10.63 -12.64
CA ARG A 8 21.22 -9.17 -12.74
C ARG A 8 20.63 -8.51 -13.98
N TRP A 9 19.97 -9.26 -14.85
CA TRP A 9 19.49 -8.76 -16.13
C TRP A 9 17.98 -8.79 -16.15
N ILE A 10 17.34 -7.63 -16.00
CA ILE A 10 16.32 -7.08 -16.91
C ILE A 10 16.23 -5.57 -16.56
N PHE A 11 16.09 -4.73 -17.60
CA PHE A 11 15.65 -3.31 -17.60
C PHE A 11 16.75 -2.23 -17.69
N SER A 12 17.34 -2.10 -18.88
CA SER A 12 17.78 -0.81 -19.43
C SER A 12 17.00 -0.60 -20.74
N PHE A 13 15.87 0.12 -20.70
CA PHE A 13 14.93 0.23 -21.83
C PHE A 13 14.97 1.57 -22.61
N VAL A 14 15.94 2.44 -22.31
CA VAL A 14 16.21 3.64 -23.12
C VAL A 14 16.93 3.30 -24.45
N LEU A 15 17.21 2.01 -24.67
CA LEU A 15 18.33 1.56 -25.48
C LEU A 15 18.13 1.49 -26.99
N LEU A 16 16.89 1.46 -27.47
CA LEU A 16 16.63 1.31 -28.90
C LEU A 16 16.79 2.59 -29.70
N ALA A 17 16.40 3.73 -29.12
CA ALA A 17 16.81 5.03 -29.63
C ALA A 17 18.35 5.22 -29.57
N THR A 18 19.03 4.50 -28.67
CA THR A 18 20.48 4.55 -28.47
C THR A 18 21.29 3.72 -29.49
N VAL A 19 20.71 2.63 -30.00
CA VAL A 19 21.38 1.68 -30.94
C VAL A 19 21.72 2.35 -32.27
N ALA A 20 20.79 3.11 -32.85
CA ALA A 20 21.04 3.88 -34.08
C ALA A 20 22.03 5.04 -33.84
N LEU A 21 22.17 5.46 -32.60
CA LEU A 21 22.72 6.73 -32.19
C LEU A 21 24.22 6.62 -31.81
N VAL A 22 24.68 5.44 -31.36
CA VAL A 22 26.13 5.16 -31.20
C VAL A 22 26.79 4.74 -32.52
N ALA A 23 26.05 4.23 -33.49
CA ALA A 23 26.58 3.95 -34.82
C ALA A 23 27.09 5.23 -35.52
N VAL A 24 26.43 6.37 -35.29
CA VAL A 24 26.83 7.69 -35.79
C VAL A 24 28.04 8.28 -35.03
N MET A 25 28.27 7.91 -33.77
CA MET A 25 29.43 8.40 -33.01
C MET A 25 30.76 7.78 -33.46
N GLN A 26 30.74 6.66 -34.19
CA GLN A 26 31.97 6.05 -34.72
C GLN A 26 32.44 6.70 -36.02
N THR A 27 31.70 7.67 -36.58
CA THR A 27 32.00 8.29 -37.88
C THR A 27 32.34 9.78 -37.83
N SER A 28 32.32 10.45 -36.67
CA SER A 28 32.51 11.92 -36.60
C SER A 28 33.41 12.31 -35.43
N ALA A 29 34.71 12.51 -35.71
CA ALA A 29 35.73 12.84 -34.71
C ALA A 29 36.13 14.34 -34.64
N ASP A 30 35.60 15.22 -35.51
CA ASP A 30 36.21 16.54 -35.75
C ASP A 30 35.30 17.78 -35.60
N ASP A 31 34.27 17.78 -34.73
CA ASP A 31 33.46 18.99 -34.50
C ASP A 31 33.77 19.71 -33.16
N PRO A 32 33.84 21.06 -33.15
CA PRO A 32 34.18 21.87 -31.97
C PRO A 32 33.07 21.90 -30.90
N PRO A 33 33.40 22.23 -29.63
CA PRO A 33 32.46 22.14 -28.52
C PRO A 33 31.44 23.28 -28.56
N LEU A 34 30.15 22.93 -28.64
CA LEU A 34 29.04 23.86 -28.40
C LEU A 34 28.78 23.99 -26.90
N GLU A 35 28.36 25.19 -26.47
CA GLU A 35 28.05 25.54 -25.08
C GLU A 35 27.03 24.57 -24.45
N PRO A 36 27.18 24.23 -23.16
CA PRO A 36 26.27 23.30 -22.48
C PRO A 36 24.90 23.96 -22.29
N ALA A 37 23.92 23.55 -23.09
CA ALA A 37 22.53 23.82 -22.78
C ALA A 37 22.17 23.16 -21.45
N ASN A 38 21.56 23.93 -20.55
CA ASN A 38 21.12 23.45 -19.24
C ASN A 38 19.93 22.48 -19.42
N LEU A 39 20.24 21.20 -19.66
CA LEU A 39 19.33 20.11 -20.00
C LEU A 39 19.13 19.19 -18.78
N GLU A 40 18.56 19.72 -17.70
CA GLU A 40 18.21 18.89 -16.54
C GLU A 40 16.99 17.97 -16.79
N GLN A 41 16.34 18.08 -17.94
CA GLN A 41 15.24 17.19 -18.31
C GLN A 41 15.77 15.98 -19.08
N PRO A 42 15.65 14.74 -18.55
CA PRO A 42 16.02 13.56 -19.31
C PRO A 42 15.20 13.52 -20.60
N TYR A 43 15.88 13.53 -21.75
CA TYR A 43 15.23 13.46 -23.06
C TYR A 43 14.16 12.37 -23.08
N ASN A 44 12.93 12.77 -23.39
CA ASN A 44 11.81 11.86 -23.47
C ASN A 44 12.07 10.86 -24.60
N SER A 45 12.23 9.57 -24.28
CA SER A 45 12.61 8.55 -25.27
C SER A 45 11.59 8.41 -26.41
N LEU A 46 10.34 8.82 -26.17
CA LEU A 46 9.28 8.87 -27.17
C LEU A 46 9.49 9.99 -28.19
N GLU A 47 10.08 11.11 -27.80
CA GLU A 47 10.42 12.21 -28.72
C GLU A 47 11.60 11.81 -29.61
N LEU A 48 12.61 11.14 -29.04
CA LEU A 48 13.75 10.61 -29.80
C LEU A 48 13.35 9.61 -30.89
N ASN A 49 12.24 8.90 -30.68
CA ASN A 49 11.69 7.95 -31.65
C ASN A 49 10.95 8.62 -32.81
N LYS A 50 10.49 9.87 -32.63
CA LYS A 50 9.88 10.68 -33.69
C LYS A 50 10.94 11.43 -34.52
N MET A 51 12.15 11.60 -33.98
CA MET A 51 13.27 12.25 -34.64
C MET A 51 13.88 11.40 -35.76
N THR A 52 14.46 12.06 -36.75
CA THR A 52 15.35 11.47 -37.74
C THR A 52 16.69 11.09 -37.12
N GLU A 53 17.49 10.28 -37.83
CA GLU A 53 18.82 9.88 -37.37
C GLU A 53 19.77 11.08 -37.19
N LYS A 54 19.68 12.06 -38.10
CA LYS A 54 20.47 13.29 -38.05
C LYS A 54 20.12 14.14 -36.82
N GLU A 55 18.83 14.30 -36.53
CA GLU A 55 18.36 15.03 -35.33
C GLU A 55 18.80 14.32 -34.04
N ARG A 56 18.71 12.99 -34.00
CA ARG A 56 19.23 12.21 -32.87
C ARG A 56 20.73 12.42 -32.67
N ALA A 57 21.53 12.41 -33.74
CA ALA A 57 22.96 12.66 -33.64
C ALA A 57 23.28 14.05 -33.07
N GLN A 58 22.55 15.08 -33.50
CA GLN A 58 22.69 16.43 -32.96
C GLN A 58 22.33 16.51 -31.48
N VAL A 59 21.27 15.81 -31.05
CA VAL A 59 20.89 15.71 -29.63
C VAL A 59 22.05 15.14 -28.82
N VAL A 60 22.72 14.09 -29.30
CA VAL A 60 23.88 13.52 -28.61
C VAL A 60 25.06 14.46 -28.60
N GLN A 61 25.35 15.15 -29.70
CA GLN A 61 26.45 16.11 -29.74
C GLN A 61 26.29 17.16 -28.64
N ARG A 62 25.05 17.61 -28.40
CA ARG A 62 24.68 18.58 -27.35
C ARG A 62 24.62 17.99 -25.93
N MET A 63 24.63 16.67 -25.77
CA MET A 63 24.68 16.05 -24.43
C MET A 63 26.01 16.34 -23.73
N SER A 64 25.93 16.50 -22.41
CA SER A 64 27.09 16.59 -21.54
C SER A 64 27.94 15.31 -21.60
N LEU A 65 29.20 15.40 -21.17
CA LEU A 65 30.09 14.23 -21.10
C LEU A 65 29.53 13.12 -20.20
N ALA A 66 28.90 13.48 -19.07
CA ALA A 66 28.29 12.53 -18.13
C ALA A 66 27.10 11.79 -18.76
N GLU A 67 26.26 12.49 -19.52
CA GLU A 67 25.15 11.89 -20.26
C GLU A 67 25.64 10.96 -21.36
N LYS A 68 26.64 11.37 -22.15
CA LYS A 68 27.29 10.54 -23.17
C LYS A 68 27.88 9.26 -22.57
N GLU A 69 28.53 9.36 -21.41
CA GLU A 69 29.08 8.19 -20.70
C GLU A 69 27.96 7.26 -20.20
N SER A 70 26.90 7.81 -19.61
CA SER A 70 25.71 7.06 -19.20
C SER A 70 25.07 6.33 -20.38
N LEU A 71 24.98 7.01 -21.53
CA LEU A 71 24.44 6.46 -22.76
C LEU A 71 25.31 5.34 -23.34
N ARG A 72 26.63 5.51 -23.32
CA ARG A 72 27.61 4.48 -23.70
C ARG A 72 27.51 3.27 -22.78
N LYS A 73 27.43 3.44 -21.45
CA LYS A 73 27.25 2.34 -20.50
C LYS A 73 25.97 1.54 -20.77
N LYS A 74 24.86 2.23 -21.07
CA LYS A 74 23.61 1.57 -21.47
C LYS A 74 23.82 0.80 -22.78
N TRP A 75 24.41 1.43 -23.79
CA TRP A 75 24.72 0.79 -25.07
C TRP A 75 25.53 -0.50 -24.92
N ASP A 76 26.61 -0.46 -24.15
CA ASP A 76 27.47 -1.61 -23.89
C ASP A 76 26.71 -2.73 -23.17
N GLN A 77 25.84 -2.38 -22.20
CA GLN A 77 24.96 -3.36 -21.55
C GLN A 77 24.03 -4.06 -22.53
N PHE A 78 23.42 -3.34 -23.48
CA PHE A 78 22.54 -3.95 -24.49
C PHE A 78 23.30 -4.77 -25.51
N LYS A 79 24.47 -4.30 -25.94
CA LYS A 79 25.35 -5.07 -26.82
C LYS A 79 25.73 -6.41 -26.20
N GLY A 80 25.97 -6.41 -24.90
CA GLY A 80 26.27 -7.62 -24.11
C GLY A 80 25.08 -8.58 -23.90
N LEU A 81 23.85 -8.22 -24.29
CA LEU A 81 22.72 -9.14 -24.26
C LEU A 81 22.83 -10.17 -25.40
N ASP A 82 22.29 -11.38 -25.18
CA ASP A 82 22.12 -12.34 -26.27
C ASP A 82 21.04 -11.90 -27.27
N GLU A 83 21.05 -12.47 -28.48
CA GLU A 83 20.14 -12.03 -29.55
C GLU A 83 18.65 -12.27 -29.22
N ASN A 84 18.31 -13.29 -28.44
CA ASN A 84 16.93 -13.53 -28.01
C ASN A 84 16.49 -12.42 -27.04
N ALA A 85 17.34 -12.07 -26.06
CA ALA A 85 17.10 -10.95 -25.18
C ALA A 85 16.98 -9.63 -25.95
N LYS A 86 17.87 -9.34 -26.91
CA LYS A 86 17.76 -8.13 -27.76
C LYS A 86 16.47 -8.11 -28.58
N ALA A 87 16.09 -9.25 -29.18
CA ALA A 87 14.85 -9.38 -29.94
C ALA A 87 13.61 -9.13 -29.07
N LYS A 88 13.56 -9.71 -27.86
CA LYS A 88 12.48 -9.45 -26.89
C LYS A 88 12.41 -7.98 -26.48
N ASN A 89 13.56 -7.33 -26.27
CA ASN A 89 13.60 -5.89 -25.95
C ASN A 89 13.06 -5.06 -27.12
N ARG A 90 13.46 -5.39 -28.36
CA ARG A 90 12.95 -4.77 -29.59
C ARG A 90 11.44 -4.92 -29.73
N GLN A 91 10.95 -6.14 -29.57
CA GLN A 91 9.52 -6.44 -29.66
C GLN A 91 8.72 -5.66 -28.61
N LEU A 92 9.14 -5.67 -27.34
CA LEU A 92 8.45 -4.93 -26.28
C LEU A 92 8.44 -3.43 -26.56
N HIS A 93 9.56 -2.87 -27.03
CA HIS A 93 9.63 -1.46 -27.39
C HIS A 93 8.66 -1.11 -28.53
N SER A 94 8.64 -1.90 -29.60
CA SER A 94 7.70 -1.72 -30.70
C SER A 94 6.25 -1.83 -30.24
N GLN A 95 5.93 -2.75 -29.33
CA GLN A 95 4.58 -2.88 -28.75
C GLN A 95 4.18 -1.63 -27.94
N ILE A 96 5.09 -1.08 -27.14
CA ILE A 96 4.81 0.14 -26.35
C ILE A 96 4.58 1.34 -27.26
N ILE A 97 5.37 1.50 -28.33
CA ILE A 97 5.23 2.62 -29.27
C ILE A 97 3.92 2.50 -30.07
N ALA A 98 3.55 1.29 -30.48
CA ALA A 98 2.36 1.06 -31.28
C ALA A 98 1.05 1.16 -30.46
N ASP A 99 1.13 1.11 -29.13
CA ASP A 99 -0.04 1.21 -28.26
C ASP A 99 -0.61 2.65 -28.26
N PRO A 100 -1.94 2.85 -28.39
CA PRO A 100 -2.56 4.17 -28.31
C PRO A 100 -2.27 4.94 -27.01
N GLN A 101 -1.86 4.25 -25.95
CA GLN A 101 -1.46 4.79 -24.66
C GLN A 101 0.07 4.78 -24.43
N SER A 102 0.87 4.82 -25.50
CA SER A 102 2.34 4.78 -25.47
C SER A 102 2.96 5.70 -24.41
N ASP A 103 2.47 6.94 -24.33
CA ASP A 103 2.98 7.95 -23.42
C ASP A 103 2.76 7.56 -21.95
N ARG A 104 1.57 7.03 -21.65
CA ARG A 104 1.23 6.54 -20.31
C ARG A 104 2.03 5.30 -19.95
N LEU A 105 2.20 4.35 -20.87
CA LEU A 105 3.00 3.14 -20.65
C LEU A 105 4.46 3.49 -20.36
N HIS A 106 5.02 4.43 -21.11
CA HIS A 106 6.38 4.93 -20.88
C HIS A 106 6.52 5.56 -19.49
N GLN A 107 5.59 6.43 -19.08
CA GLN A 107 5.58 7.01 -17.73
C GLN A 107 5.52 5.94 -16.63
N VAL A 108 4.66 4.92 -16.80
CA VAL A 108 4.56 3.80 -15.86
C VAL A 108 5.89 3.04 -15.76
N MET A 109 6.56 2.80 -16.88
CA MET A 109 7.86 2.14 -16.89
C MET A 109 8.95 2.94 -16.18
N VAL A 110 9.01 4.25 -16.41
CA VAL A 110 9.97 5.14 -15.74
C VAL A 110 9.74 5.12 -14.23
N ARG A 111 8.51 5.36 -13.78
CA ARG A 111 8.15 5.32 -12.35
C ARG A 111 8.42 3.97 -11.71
N TYR A 112 8.12 2.89 -12.42
CA TYR A 112 8.39 1.53 -11.95
C TYR A 112 9.90 1.30 -11.78
N HIS A 113 10.71 1.74 -12.74
CA HIS A 113 12.17 1.65 -12.65
C HIS A 113 12.73 2.47 -11.48
N GLU A 114 12.29 3.71 -11.32
CA GLU A 114 12.69 4.57 -10.20
C GLU A 114 12.33 3.93 -8.86
N TRP A 115 11.09 3.46 -8.70
CA TRP A 115 10.64 2.74 -7.51
C TRP A 115 11.47 1.47 -7.26
N LEU A 116 11.73 0.67 -8.29
CA LEU A 116 12.53 -0.56 -8.19
C LEU A 116 13.99 -0.26 -7.78
N SER A 117 14.52 0.89 -8.22
CA SER A 117 15.86 1.36 -7.88
C SER A 117 16.00 1.72 -6.40
N GLY A 118 14.90 2.20 -5.78
CA GLY A 118 14.81 2.47 -4.35
C GLY A 118 14.67 1.22 -3.45
N LEU A 119 14.40 0.04 -4.02
CA LEU A 119 14.31 -1.20 -3.25
C LEU A 119 15.69 -1.77 -2.90
N ARG A 120 15.77 -2.44 -1.74
CA ARG A 120 16.96 -3.21 -1.32
C ARG A 120 17.23 -4.33 -2.32
N SER A 121 18.51 -4.66 -2.55
CA SER A 121 18.95 -5.67 -3.52
C SER A 121 18.21 -7.01 -3.41
N ARG A 122 17.96 -7.49 -2.17
CA ARG A 122 17.21 -8.73 -1.93
C ARG A 122 15.75 -8.63 -2.39
N GLN A 123 15.06 -7.55 -2.03
CA GLN A 123 13.66 -7.33 -2.44
C GLN A 123 13.54 -7.25 -3.96
N ARG A 124 14.49 -6.57 -4.62
CA ARG A 124 14.54 -6.49 -6.09
C ARG A 124 14.70 -7.87 -6.73
N ALA A 125 15.63 -8.68 -6.21
CA ALA A 125 15.85 -10.04 -6.71
C ALA A 125 14.62 -10.93 -6.53
N ASP A 126 14.00 -10.89 -5.35
CA ASP A 126 12.77 -11.63 -5.05
C ASP A 126 11.62 -11.22 -5.98
N LEU A 127 11.52 -9.94 -6.31
CA LEU A 127 10.45 -9.42 -7.16
C LEU A 127 10.63 -9.78 -8.64
N LEU A 128 11.88 -9.79 -9.11
CA LEU A 128 12.22 -10.15 -10.49
C LEU A 128 12.09 -11.65 -10.76
N SER A 129 12.20 -12.51 -9.74
CA SER A 129 12.02 -13.96 -9.89
C SER A 129 10.55 -14.39 -9.97
N LEU A 130 9.61 -13.55 -9.53
CA LEU A 130 8.19 -13.86 -9.57
C LEU A 130 7.59 -13.74 -10.99
N PRO A 131 6.59 -14.57 -11.34
CA PRO A 131 5.74 -14.37 -12.51
C PRO A 131 5.02 -13.00 -12.46
N ALA A 132 4.58 -12.49 -13.62
CA ALA A 132 4.03 -11.13 -13.74
C ALA A 132 2.86 -10.85 -12.77
N GLU A 133 1.89 -11.76 -12.67
CA GLU A 133 0.73 -11.57 -11.79
C GLU A 133 1.10 -11.57 -10.30
N GLU A 134 1.99 -12.48 -9.89
CA GLU A 134 2.47 -12.56 -8.50
C GLU A 134 3.34 -11.35 -8.16
N ARG A 135 4.13 -10.87 -9.12
CA ARG A 135 4.93 -9.65 -8.99
C ARG A 135 4.06 -8.44 -8.70
N ILE A 136 2.93 -8.27 -9.40
CA ILE A 136 1.99 -7.17 -9.13
C ILE A 136 1.45 -7.25 -7.69
N LYS A 137 1.01 -8.43 -7.24
CA LYS A 137 0.54 -8.64 -5.86
C LYS A 137 1.63 -8.30 -4.85
N ARG A 138 2.88 -8.70 -5.13
CA ARG A 138 4.02 -8.40 -4.26
C ARG A 138 4.38 -6.91 -4.24
N ILE A 139 4.35 -6.22 -5.38
CA ILE A 139 4.50 -4.76 -5.47
C ILE A 139 3.47 -4.06 -4.58
N GLN A 140 2.19 -4.40 -4.73
CA GLN A 140 1.11 -3.85 -3.92
C GLN A 140 1.29 -4.12 -2.42
N GLN A 141 1.89 -5.27 -2.06
CA GLN A 141 2.21 -5.56 -0.66
C GLN A 141 3.38 -4.69 -0.16
N ILE A 142 4.46 -4.55 -0.93
CA ILE A 142 5.61 -3.72 -0.56
C ILE A 142 5.19 -2.25 -0.39
N ILE A 143 4.39 -1.71 -1.31
CA ILE A 143 3.87 -0.33 -1.21
C ILE A 143 3.08 -0.16 0.09
N ARG A 144 2.16 -1.08 0.40
CA ARG A 144 1.41 -1.06 1.66
C ARG A 144 2.30 -1.16 2.89
N GLU A 145 3.33 -2.01 2.87
CA GLU A 145 4.30 -2.14 3.96
C GLU A 145 5.10 -0.83 4.15
N GLN A 146 5.49 -0.17 3.07
CA GLN A 146 6.19 1.12 3.09
C GLN A 146 5.30 2.23 3.65
N GLU A 147 4.06 2.33 3.17
CA GLU A 147 3.06 3.27 3.70
C GLU A 147 2.80 3.05 5.17
N GLN A 148 2.62 1.79 5.60
CA GLN A 148 2.41 1.45 7.01
C GLN A 148 3.58 1.84 7.89
N ARG A 149 4.83 1.67 7.42
CA ARG A 149 6.02 2.07 8.16
C ARG A 149 6.13 3.58 8.27
N LYS A 150 6.01 4.31 7.15
CA LYS A 150 6.00 5.78 7.14
C LYS A 150 4.92 6.32 8.08
N PHE A 151 3.74 5.73 8.03
CA PHE A 151 2.63 6.08 8.90
C PHE A 151 2.90 5.77 10.38
N ALA A 152 3.53 4.64 10.69
CA ALA A 152 3.93 4.30 12.05
C ALA A 152 5.02 5.23 12.59
N GLU A 153 6.00 5.57 11.76
CA GLU A 153 7.07 6.53 12.10
C GLU A 153 6.49 7.92 12.37
N LEU A 154 5.56 8.40 11.53
CA LEU A 154 4.85 9.66 11.74
C LEU A 154 4.08 9.65 13.08
N LEU A 155 3.38 8.55 13.37
CA LEU A 155 2.63 8.38 14.62
C LEU A 155 3.51 8.32 15.87
N GLU A 156 4.69 7.72 15.78
CA GLU A 156 5.56 7.48 16.93
C GLU A 156 6.50 8.67 17.21
N LYS A 157 6.94 9.37 16.17
CA LYS A 157 8.01 10.38 16.28
C LYS A 157 7.56 11.80 16.02
N GLU A 158 6.54 12.01 15.19
CA GLU A 158 6.25 13.34 14.64
C GLU A 158 5.00 13.96 15.24
N LEU A 159 3.95 13.17 15.52
CA LEU A 159 2.69 13.68 16.07
C LEU A 159 2.54 13.40 17.58
N PRO A 160 2.50 14.42 18.44
CA PRO A 160 2.12 14.28 19.84
C PRO A 160 0.73 13.64 20.02
N ALA A 161 0.53 12.90 21.11
CA ALA A 161 -0.77 12.30 21.42
C ALA A 161 -1.90 13.35 21.58
N ASN A 162 -1.55 14.55 22.05
CA ASN A 162 -2.49 15.67 22.15
C ASN A 162 -2.98 16.11 20.76
N ASP A 163 -2.10 16.18 19.76
CA ASP A 163 -2.47 16.55 18.39
C ASP A 163 -3.39 15.51 17.76
N LEU A 164 -3.16 14.21 17.99
CA LEU A 164 -4.07 13.15 17.54
C LEU A 164 -5.48 13.29 18.16
N THR A 165 -5.55 13.80 19.39
CA THR A 165 -6.82 14.09 20.08
C THR A 165 -7.48 15.32 19.47
N SER A 166 -6.73 16.40 19.23
CA SER A 166 -7.21 17.60 18.53
C SER A 166 -7.73 17.26 17.13
N ILE A 167 -6.97 16.50 16.33
CA ILE A 167 -7.38 16.06 14.99
C ILE A 167 -8.66 15.22 15.04
N SER A 168 -8.78 14.31 16.02
CA SER A 168 -10.01 13.52 16.19
C SER A 168 -11.20 14.41 16.47
N LYS A 169 -11.06 15.36 17.39
CA LYS A 169 -12.11 16.31 17.77
C LYS A 169 -12.48 17.21 16.59
N TRP A 170 -11.49 17.83 15.94
CA TRP A 170 -11.66 18.64 14.76
C TRP A 170 -12.42 17.88 13.66
N LEU A 171 -12.06 16.63 13.41
CA LEU A 171 -12.71 15.79 12.40
C LEU A 171 -14.18 15.57 12.75
N GLU A 172 -14.49 15.23 13.99
CA GLU A 172 -15.87 15.03 14.44
C GLU A 172 -16.72 16.29 14.27
N GLU A 173 -16.21 17.44 14.72
CA GLU A 173 -16.89 18.72 14.56
C GLU A 173 -17.04 19.12 13.09
N SER A 174 -16.06 18.78 12.24
CA SER A 174 -16.11 19.02 10.80
C SER A 174 -17.18 18.17 10.14
N LEU A 175 -17.29 16.89 10.50
CA LEU A 175 -18.34 16.00 9.98
C LEU A 175 -19.74 16.48 10.40
N ASP A 176 -19.89 17.00 11.61
CA ASP A 176 -21.15 17.59 12.07
C ASP A 176 -21.47 18.89 11.30
N ARG A 177 -20.48 19.77 11.06
CA ARG A 177 -20.64 20.97 10.21
C ARG A 177 -21.04 20.62 8.77
N PHE A 178 -20.44 19.57 8.20
CA PHE A 178 -20.71 19.14 6.83
C PHE A 178 -21.85 18.12 6.71
N ALA A 179 -22.64 17.90 7.77
CA ALA A 179 -23.70 16.89 7.78
C ALA A 179 -24.67 17.02 6.60
N GLY A 180 -25.01 18.26 6.19
CA GLY A 180 -25.83 18.53 5.00
C GLY A 180 -25.17 18.05 3.71
N LYS A 181 -23.91 18.44 3.46
CA LYS A 181 -23.18 18.01 2.27
C LYS A 181 -22.92 16.50 2.24
N ILE A 182 -22.70 15.88 3.40
CA ILE A 182 -22.57 14.42 3.52
C ILE A 182 -23.89 13.73 3.14
N LYS A 183 -25.03 14.29 3.56
CA LYS A 183 -26.36 13.80 3.17
C LYS A 183 -26.56 13.88 1.66
N ASP A 184 -26.17 15.00 1.03
CA ASP A 184 -26.31 15.18 -0.41
C ASP A 184 -25.47 14.18 -1.22
N ASN A 185 -24.36 13.69 -0.64
CA ASN A 185 -23.46 12.72 -1.25
C ASN A 185 -23.63 11.29 -0.69
N GLU A 186 -24.69 11.01 0.08
CA GLU A 186 -24.85 9.74 0.81
C GLU A 186 -24.83 8.53 -0.13
N ALA A 187 -25.50 8.62 -1.29
CA ALA A 187 -25.54 7.54 -2.26
C ALA A 187 -24.15 7.21 -2.85
N GLU A 188 -23.36 8.23 -3.19
CA GLU A 188 -22.00 8.06 -3.71
C GLU A 188 -21.07 7.47 -2.65
N ILE A 189 -21.14 7.99 -1.42
CA ILE A 189 -20.35 7.49 -0.30
C ILE A 189 -20.73 6.03 -0.02
N MET A 190 -22.02 5.69 0.02
CA MET A 190 -22.51 4.32 0.20
C MET A 190 -22.05 3.39 -0.92
N ALA A 191 -22.03 3.86 -2.18
CA ALA A 191 -21.56 3.08 -3.32
C ALA A 191 -20.11 2.59 -3.15
N SER A 192 -19.29 3.31 -2.37
CA SER A 192 -17.91 2.91 -2.07
C SER A 192 -17.79 1.71 -1.11
N PHE A 193 -18.86 1.39 -0.37
CA PHE A 193 -18.87 0.26 0.58
C PHE A 193 -19.27 -1.06 -0.09
N SER A 194 -18.84 -2.18 0.50
CA SER A 194 -19.36 -3.50 0.14
C SER A 194 -20.83 -3.63 0.59
N SER A 195 -21.60 -4.51 -0.06
CA SER A 195 -23.01 -4.75 0.28
C SER A 195 -23.23 -5.02 1.77
N GLU A 196 -22.39 -5.87 2.36
CA GLU A 196 -22.42 -6.19 3.80
C GLU A 196 -22.27 -4.95 4.69
N HIS A 197 -21.41 -3.99 4.31
CA HIS A 197 -21.23 -2.77 5.09
C HIS A 197 -22.40 -1.80 4.90
N ARG A 198 -22.98 -1.73 3.69
CA ARG A 198 -24.17 -0.91 3.43
C ARG A 198 -25.35 -1.37 4.28
N THR A 199 -25.65 -2.67 4.26
CA THR A 199 -26.73 -3.25 5.07
C THR A 199 -26.56 -2.96 6.56
N ARG A 200 -25.33 -2.99 7.08
CA ARG A 200 -25.06 -2.64 8.48
C ARG A 200 -25.29 -1.16 8.78
N LEU A 201 -24.87 -0.25 7.90
CA LEU A 201 -25.12 1.18 8.07
C LEU A 201 -26.62 1.48 8.00
N GLU A 202 -27.35 0.82 7.11
CA GLU A 202 -28.81 0.95 6.97
C GLU A 202 -29.59 0.49 8.22
N GLN A 203 -29.03 -0.42 9.01
CA GLN A 203 -29.61 -0.88 10.28
C GLN A 203 -29.48 0.14 11.44
N ILE A 204 -28.74 1.24 11.22
CA ILE A 204 -28.57 2.28 12.24
C ILE A 204 -29.79 3.20 12.20
N SER A 205 -30.57 3.17 13.28
CA SER A 205 -31.83 3.91 13.38
C SER A 205 -31.64 5.43 13.32
N ASP A 206 -30.58 5.95 13.95
CA ASP A 206 -30.28 7.38 13.91
C ASP A 206 -29.59 7.76 12.59
N PRO A 207 -30.23 8.58 11.73
CA PRO A 207 -29.65 9.00 10.46
C PRO A 207 -28.37 9.84 10.61
N GLN A 208 -28.24 10.61 11.69
CA GLN A 208 -27.05 11.44 11.92
C GLN A 208 -25.86 10.55 12.29
N GLN A 209 -26.02 9.65 13.26
CA GLN A 209 -25.02 8.65 13.60
C GLN A 209 -24.65 7.80 12.39
N ARG A 210 -25.62 7.36 11.59
CA ARG A 210 -25.37 6.60 10.34
C ARG A 210 -24.45 7.37 9.40
N ARG A 211 -24.76 8.65 9.12
CA ARG A 211 -23.95 9.50 8.23
C ARG A 211 -22.54 9.71 8.76
N ARG A 212 -22.39 9.95 10.08
CA ARG A 212 -21.08 10.12 10.72
C ARG A 212 -20.24 8.85 10.58
N LEU A 213 -20.79 7.69 10.91
CA LEU A 213 -20.10 6.39 10.79
C LEU A 213 -19.77 6.03 9.34
N MET A 214 -20.67 6.37 8.42
CA MET A 214 -20.43 6.22 7.00
C MET A 214 -19.24 7.09 6.55
N ALA A 215 -19.21 8.37 6.94
CA ALA A 215 -18.10 9.26 6.60
C ALA A 215 -16.77 8.78 7.19
N MET A 216 -16.76 8.44 8.49
CA MET A 216 -15.58 7.92 9.19
C MET A 216 -15.08 6.60 8.58
N GLY A 217 -15.99 5.69 8.25
CA GLY A 217 -15.66 4.43 7.57
C GLY A 217 -15.05 4.64 6.19
N ALA A 218 -15.51 5.65 5.44
CA ALA A 218 -14.97 6.00 4.14
C ALA A 218 -13.57 6.62 4.26
N LEU A 219 -13.36 7.51 5.24
CA LEU A 219 -12.05 8.09 5.55
C LEU A 219 -11.02 7.02 5.96
N TYR A 220 -11.43 6.10 6.83
CA TYR A 220 -10.56 5.03 7.35
C TYR A 220 -10.03 4.09 6.28
N ARG A 221 -10.84 3.76 5.27
CA ARG A 221 -10.51 2.76 4.25
C ARG A 221 -9.50 3.23 3.21
N GLY A 222 -8.99 4.47 3.33
CA GLY A 222 -8.01 5.01 2.38
C GLY A 222 -8.55 5.14 0.97
N ARG A 223 -9.88 5.10 0.77
CA ARG A 223 -10.48 5.43 -0.53
C ARG A 223 -10.46 6.93 -0.82
N LEU A 224 -9.80 7.71 0.05
CA LEU A 224 -9.48 9.11 -0.15
C LEU A 224 -8.32 9.32 -1.11
N ASP A 225 -7.56 8.29 -1.52
CA ASP A 225 -6.48 8.48 -2.51
C ASP A 225 -7.01 9.13 -3.81
N SER A 226 -8.31 8.95 -4.09
CA SER A 226 -9.02 9.79 -5.04
C SER A 226 -9.26 11.17 -4.45
N THR A 227 -8.55 12.17 -4.98
CA THR A 227 -8.85 13.60 -4.79
C THR A 227 -10.29 13.95 -5.17
N GLU A 228 -10.97 13.07 -5.92
CA GLU A 228 -12.34 13.27 -6.36
C GLU A 228 -13.41 12.88 -5.33
N SER A 229 -13.06 12.16 -4.26
CA SER A 229 -14.03 11.75 -3.25
C SER A 229 -14.71 12.96 -2.60
N PRO A 230 -16.06 12.96 -2.48
CA PRO A 230 -16.79 14.06 -1.84
C PRO A 230 -16.26 14.39 -0.45
N LEU A 231 -15.90 13.38 0.34
CA LEU A 231 -15.36 13.58 1.69
C LEU A 231 -13.95 14.18 1.66
N THR A 232 -13.12 13.83 0.68
CA THR A 232 -11.80 14.47 0.53
C THR A 232 -11.97 15.94 0.19
N LYS A 233 -12.87 16.26 -0.75
CA LYS A 233 -13.17 17.65 -1.15
C LYS A 233 -13.67 18.49 0.04
N LEU A 234 -14.51 17.90 0.89
CA LEU A 234 -15.03 18.56 2.10
C LEU A 234 -13.94 18.82 3.13
N LEU A 235 -13.01 17.87 3.32
CA LEU A 235 -11.91 18.03 4.26
C LEU A 235 -10.77 18.90 3.72
N SER A 236 -10.68 19.12 2.41
CA SER A 236 -9.61 19.91 1.76
C SER A 236 -9.98 21.38 1.59
N ILE A 237 -10.95 21.87 2.38
CA ILE A 237 -11.37 23.28 2.38
C ILE A 237 -10.29 24.08 3.12
N PRO A 238 -9.69 25.13 2.51
CA PRO A 238 -8.59 25.89 3.12
C PRO A 238 -8.92 26.42 4.52
N GLU A 239 -10.16 26.84 4.76
CA GLU A 239 -10.62 27.35 6.05
C GLU A 239 -10.57 26.27 7.14
N GLU A 240 -10.88 25.02 6.80
CA GLU A 240 -10.83 23.90 7.74
C GLU A 240 -9.39 23.49 8.06
N PHE A 241 -8.47 23.64 7.10
CA PHE A 241 -7.05 23.45 7.32
C PHE A 241 -6.46 24.49 8.27
N GLN A 242 -6.82 25.76 8.09
CA GLN A 242 -6.38 26.83 9.00
C GLN A 242 -6.94 26.62 10.40
N ARG A 243 -8.20 26.18 10.52
CA ARG A 243 -8.78 25.82 11.82
C ARG A 243 -8.03 24.68 12.48
N LEU A 244 -7.79 23.58 11.75
CA LEU A 244 -7.04 22.45 12.26
C LEU A 244 -5.65 22.90 12.73
N ARG A 245 -4.93 23.68 11.92
CA ARG A 245 -3.61 24.22 12.26
C ARG A 245 -3.63 25.00 13.58
N GLY A 246 -4.66 25.83 13.80
CA GLY A 246 -4.84 26.58 15.05
C GLY A 246 -5.07 25.70 16.29
N GLU A 247 -5.57 24.47 16.11
CA GLU A 247 -5.82 23.50 17.18
C GLU A 247 -4.64 22.55 17.47
N LEU A 248 -3.59 22.59 16.64
CA LEU A 248 -2.39 21.76 16.79
C LEU A 248 -1.36 22.41 17.72
N SER A 249 -0.53 21.57 18.34
CA SER A 249 0.68 21.99 19.05
C SER A 249 1.67 22.70 18.11
N SER A 250 2.66 23.41 18.67
CA SER A 250 3.72 24.06 17.89
C SER A 250 4.44 23.08 16.95
N ARG A 251 4.61 21.81 17.35
CA ARG A 251 5.21 20.80 16.49
C ARG A 251 4.29 20.39 15.33
N GLY A 252 3.00 20.21 15.61
CA GLY A 252 2.01 19.92 14.57
C GLY A 252 1.87 21.07 13.58
N GLN A 253 1.95 22.33 14.06
CA GLN A 253 1.97 23.52 13.19
C GLN A 253 3.20 23.56 12.31
N GLU A 254 4.40 23.30 12.86
CA GLU A 254 5.64 23.23 12.09
C GLU A 254 5.58 22.16 10.99
N LEU A 255 5.07 20.96 11.31
CA LEU A 255 4.89 19.89 10.33
C LEU A 255 3.85 20.24 9.26
N PHE A 256 2.81 20.97 9.64
CA PHE A 256 1.81 21.48 8.71
C PHE A 256 2.44 22.50 7.75
N ASP A 257 3.29 23.39 8.26
CA ASP A 257 3.98 24.43 7.48
C ASP A 257 5.05 23.90 6.54
N GLN A 258 5.63 22.74 6.85
CA GLN A 258 6.59 22.05 5.98
C GLN A 258 5.94 21.40 4.75
N ALA A 259 4.63 21.17 4.77
CA ALA A 259 3.91 20.67 3.61
C ALA A 259 3.64 21.85 2.65
N GLU A 260 4.53 22.08 1.70
CA GLU A 260 4.42 23.20 0.77
C GLU A 260 3.30 22.98 -0.25
N GLY A 261 2.16 23.64 -0.03
CA GLY A 261 1.09 23.76 -1.01
C GLY A 261 -0.08 22.79 -0.82
N SER A 262 -1.23 23.19 -1.37
CA SER A 262 -2.54 22.60 -1.07
C SER A 262 -2.64 21.08 -1.30
N LYS A 263 -1.88 20.53 -2.26
CA LYS A 263 -1.87 19.08 -2.53
C LYS A 263 -1.12 18.29 -1.46
N GLU A 264 0.00 18.80 -0.97
CA GLU A 264 0.82 18.13 0.04
C GLU A 264 0.15 18.22 1.41
N GLU A 265 -0.40 19.39 1.76
CA GLU A 265 -1.23 19.59 2.95
C GLU A 265 -2.40 18.59 2.99
N THR A 266 -3.10 18.43 1.87
CA THR A 266 -4.21 17.47 1.77
C THR A 266 -3.77 16.03 1.96
N VAL A 267 -2.59 15.65 1.47
CA VAL A 267 -2.02 14.31 1.73
C VAL A 267 -1.70 14.16 3.22
N LEU A 268 -1.05 15.15 3.82
CA LEU A 268 -0.64 15.14 5.22
C LEU A 268 -1.85 15.04 6.17
N VAL A 269 -2.85 15.92 6.01
CA VAL A 269 -4.06 15.93 6.83
C VAL A 269 -4.81 14.61 6.72
N ARG A 270 -4.89 13.99 5.52
CA ARG A 270 -5.50 12.66 5.38
C ARG A 270 -4.75 11.59 6.16
N GLN A 271 -3.42 11.64 6.15
CA GLN A 271 -2.60 10.73 6.95
C GLN A 271 -2.85 10.96 8.44
N TRP A 272 -2.89 12.21 8.90
CA TRP A 272 -3.18 12.57 10.29
C TRP A 272 -4.56 12.16 10.74
N VAL A 273 -5.60 12.36 9.93
CA VAL A 273 -6.96 11.86 10.17
C VAL A 273 -6.95 10.35 10.34
N ARG A 274 -6.31 9.62 9.42
CA ARG A 274 -6.21 8.16 9.53
C ARG A 274 -5.47 7.73 10.80
N ALA A 275 -4.42 8.46 11.16
CA ALA A 275 -3.63 8.28 12.38
C ALA A 275 -4.47 8.48 13.63
N ALA A 276 -5.24 9.56 13.70
CA ALA A 276 -6.15 9.88 14.78
C ALA A 276 -7.24 8.80 14.95
N LEU A 277 -7.88 8.38 13.86
CA LEU A 277 -8.87 7.29 13.85
C LEU A 277 -8.29 5.95 14.32
N MET A 278 -7.05 5.64 13.91
CA MET A 278 -6.34 4.43 14.34
C MET A 278 -5.90 4.49 15.80
N SER A 279 -5.43 5.65 16.24
CA SER A 279 -5.00 5.90 17.61
C SER A 279 -6.17 5.71 18.57
N ARG A 280 -7.35 6.28 18.25
CA ARG A 280 -8.57 6.07 19.03
C ARG A 280 -8.92 4.60 19.20
N ARG A 281 -8.77 3.78 18.15
CA ARG A 281 -8.97 2.32 18.23
C ARG A 281 -7.93 1.61 19.10
N LYS A 282 -6.67 2.07 19.11
CA LYS A 282 -5.61 1.51 19.98
C LYS A 282 -5.75 1.97 21.42
N ALA A 283 -6.24 3.19 21.64
CA ALA A 283 -6.48 3.81 22.94
C ALA A 283 -7.74 3.27 23.64
N LEU A 284 -8.48 2.36 22.99
CA LEU A 284 -9.57 1.65 23.64
C LEU A 284 -9.06 0.94 24.91
N PRO A 285 -9.69 1.16 26.08
CA PRO A 285 -9.22 0.64 27.36
C PRO A 285 -8.98 -0.86 27.26
N ARG A 286 -7.83 -1.37 27.74
CA ARG A 286 -7.58 -2.82 27.74
C ARG A 286 -8.69 -3.50 28.56
N VAL A 287 -9.55 -4.26 27.89
CA VAL A 287 -10.60 -5.05 28.53
C VAL A 287 -9.97 -6.35 29.03
N SER A 288 -10.15 -6.66 30.32
CA SER A 288 -9.67 -7.90 30.90
C SER A 288 -10.45 -9.10 30.37
N ASP A 289 -9.86 -10.29 30.48
CA ASP A 289 -10.55 -11.53 30.08
C ASP A 289 -11.80 -11.80 30.92
N GLU A 290 -11.80 -11.34 32.17
CA GLU A 290 -12.96 -11.40 33.06
C GLU A 290 -14.10 -10.52 32.57
N THR A 291 -13.82 -9.26 32.20
CA THR A 291 -14.83 -8.36 31.64
C THR A 291 -15.39 -8.90 30.32
N LEU A 292 -14.53 -9.46 29.48
CA LEU A 292 -14.92 -10.13 28.25
C LEU A 292 -15.83 -11.34 28.54
N ALA A 293 -15.46 -12.20 29.49
CA ALA A 293 -16.26 -13.35 29.86
C ALA A 293 -17.62 -12.96 30.45
N ALA A 294 -17.67 -11.94 31.32
CA ALA A 294 -18.91 -11.41 31.88
C ALA A 294 -19.81 -10.77 30.81
N PHE A 295 -19.23 -10.06 29.84
CA PHE A 295 -19.96 -9.58 28.66
C PHE A 295 -20.56 -10.72 27.85
N ARG A 296 -19.82 -11.82 27.62
CA ARG A 296 -20.33 -13.01 26.93
C ARG A 296 -21.52 -13.64 27.64
N ARG A 297 -21.47 -13.73 28.96
CA ARG A 297 -22.56 -14.28 29.78
C ARG A 297 -23.75 -13.33 29.93
N GLY A 298 -23.64 -12.09 29.45
CA GLY A 298 -24.68 -11.07 29.61
C GLY A 298 -24.79 -10.54 31.05
N GLU A 299 -23.75 -10.73 31.85
CA GLU A 299 -23.66 -10.30 33.26
C GLU A 299 -23.15 -8.86 33.39
N LEU A 300 -22.58 -8.28 32.32
CA LEU A 300 -22.16 -6.89 32.35
C LEU A 300 -23.38 -5.97 32.27
N VAL A 301 -23.71 -5.33 33.38
CA VAL A 301 -24.61 -4.18 33.41
C VAL A 301 -23.74 -2.94 33.45
N THR A 302 -23.86 -2.09 32.44
CA THR A 302 -23.27 -0.75 32.45
C THR A 302 -24.36 0.27 32.67
N ASP A 303 -24.14 1.21 33.58
CA ASP A 303 -25.12 2.26 33.93
C ASP A 303 -25.54 3.11 32.71
N SER A 304 -24.75 3.09 31.64
CA SER A 304 -24.92 3.95 30.47
C SER A 304 -25.80 3.36 29.37
N THR A 305 -26.04 2.04 29.35
CA THR A 305 -26.72 1.38 28.21
C THR A 305 -27.44 0.10 28.66
N PRO A 306 -28.77 0.12 28.87
CA PRO A 306 -29.56 -1.05 29.29
C PRO A 306 -29.46 -2.25 28.33
N ASP A 307 -29.22 -1.98 27.04
CA ASP A 307 -29.10 -2.97 25.97
C ASP A 307 -27.64 -3.44 25.71
N PHE A 308 -26.75 -3.30 26.71
CA PHE A 308 -25.35 -3.73 26.61
C PHE A 308 -25.19 -5.27 26.71
N LYS A 309 -25.93 -6.01 25.89
CA LYS A 309 -25.90 -7.47 25.82
C LYS A 309 -25.68 -7.95 24.40
N LEU A 310 -24.91 -9.03 24.26
CA LEU A 310 -24.75 -9.72 22.99
C LEU A 310 -26.11 -10.20 22.46
N LYS A 311 -26.45 -9.81 21.23
CA LYS A 311 -27.61 -10.35 20.54
C LYS A 311 -27.43 -11.86 20.26
N PRO A 312 -28.52 -12.65 20.21
CA PRO A 312 -28.44 -14.09 19.95
C PRO A 312 -27.67 -14.45 18.67
N GLU A 313 -27.81 -13.66 17.60
CA GLU A 313 -27.12 -13.92 16.33
C GLU A 313 -25.61 -13.71 16.44
N ASP A 314 -25.17 -12.81 17.33
CA ASP A 314 -23.76 -12.61 17.59
C ASP A 314 -23.20 -13.67 18.56
N GLN A 315 -24.03 -14.21 19.46
CA GLN A 315 -23.67 -15.37 20.29
C GLN A 315 -23.42 -16.62 19.43
N GLU A 316 -24.34 -16.94 18.53
CA GLU A 316 -24.23 -18.09 17.61
C GLU A 316 -22.93 -18.01 16.78
N ARG A 317 -22.59 -16.83 16.26
CA ARG A 317 -21.33 -16.61 15.54
C ARG A 317 -20.08 -16.89 16.38
N LEU A 318 -20.13 -16.63 17.68
CA LEU A 318 -19.01 -16.85 18.59
C LEU A 318 -18.84 -18.33 18.95
N GLU A 319 -19.88 -19.16 18.86
CA GLU A 319 -19.81 -20.60 19.16
C GLU A 319 -18.85 -21.35 18.23
N HIS A 320 -18.67 -20.88 17.01
CA HIS A 320 -17.75 -21.46 16.03
C HIS A 320 -16.31 -20.96 16.17
N LEU A 321 -16.02 -20.05 17.10
CA LEU A 321 -14.70 -19.48 17.32
C LEU A 321 -14.09 -19.99 18.62
N SER A 322 -12.79 -20.30 18.63
CA SER A 322 -12.05 -20.72 19.82
C SER A 322 -10.76 -19.91 20.00
N GLY A 323 -10.23 -19.92 21.23
CA GLY A 323 -8.95 -19.31 21.61
C GLY A 323 -8.86 -17.80 21.29
N GLU A 324 -7.73 -17.40 20.72
CA GLU A 324 -7.45 -15.99 20.39
C GLU A 324 -8.46 -15.36 19.43
N ARG A 325 -9.04 -16.13 18.51
CA ARG A 325 -10.05 -15.61 17.58
C ARG A 325 -11.35 -15.24 18.29
N LEU A 326 -11.78 -16.09 19.22
CA LEU A 326 -12.94 -15.80 20.07
C LEU A 326 -12.69 -14.53 20.89
N LYS A 327 -11.54 -14.43 21.55
CA LYS A 327 -11.17 -13.27 22.38
C LYS A 327 -11.15 -11.96 21.58
N GLN A 328 -10.54 -11.97 20.38
CA GLN A 328 -10.54 -10.80 19.50
C GLN A 328 -11.93 -10.41 19.02
N GLN A 329 -12.76 -11.38 18.64
CA GLN A 329 -14.12 -11.13 18.19
C GLN A 329 -15.01 -10.61 19.33
N LEU A 330 -14.85 -11.17 20.53
CA LEU A 330 -15.58 -10.75 21.72
C LEU A 330 -15.18 -9.34 22.15
N LYS A 331 -13.88 -9.02 22.09
CA LYS A 331 -13.37 -7.66 22.33
C LYS A 331 -13.93 -6.67 21.31
N TRP A 332 -14.05 -7.08 20.05
CA TRP A 332 -14.69 -6.26 19.03
C TRP A 332 -16.18 -6.01 19.33
N TYR A 333 -16.92 -7.05 19.71
CA TYR A 333 -18.31 -6.90 20.12
C TYR A 333 -18.44 -6.00 21.36
N TYR A 334 -17.62 -6.22 22.38
CA TYR A 334 -17.64 -5.42 23.60
C TYR A 334 -17.60 -3.92 23.29
N TYR A 335 -16.60 -3.45 22.54
CA TYR A 335 -16.53 -2.03 22.24
C TYR A 335 -17.61 -1.58 21.25
N ARG A 336 -18.07 -2.46 20.34
CA ARG A 336 -19.17 -2.12 19.43
C ARG A 336 -20.46 -1.84 20.20
N TYR A 337 -20.82 -2.72 21.13
CA TYR A 337 -22.01 -2.54 21.96
C TYR A 337 -21.84 -1.37 22.94
N ARG A 338 -20.59 -0.99 23.27
CA ARG A 338 -20.30 0.13 24.18
C ARG A 338 -20.39 1.48 23.46
N GLY A 339 -20.47 1.47 22.13
CA GLY A 339 -20.37 2.66 21.28
C GLY A 339 -18.93 3.14 21.05
N ASP A 340 -17.95 2.42 21.59
CA ASP A 340 -16.51 2.74 21.52
C ASP A 340 -15.86 2.30 20.20
N LEU A 341 -16.36 1.21 19.60
CA LEU A 341 -15.98 0.79 18.26
C LEU A 341 -17.12 1.09 17.29
N GLU A 342 -16.78 1.82 16.23
CA GLU A 342 -17.69 1.97 15.11
C GLU A 342 -18.13 0.59 14.56
N PRO A 343 -19.40 0.40 14.15
CA PRO A 343 -19.96 -0.87 13.68
C PRO A 343 -19.31 -1.52 12.42
N GLY A 344 -18.20 -0.99 11.90
CA GLY A 344 -17.71 -1.23 10.53
C GLY A 344 -16.36 -1.95 10.35
N GLY A 345 -15.83 -2.62 11.38
CA GLY A 345 -14.52 -3.28 11.32
C GLY A 345 -14.58 -4.81 11.34
N THR A 346 -14.97 -5.49 10.25
CA THR A 346 -14.71 -6.94 10.16
C THR A 346 -13.22 -7.19 10.03
N SER A 347 -12.65 -7.90 11.00
CA SER A 347 -11.36 -8.57 10.84
C SER A 347 -11.39 -9.42 9.57
N ARG A 348 -10.41 -9.19 8.68
CA ARG A 348 -10.04 -10.10 7.60
C ARG A 348 -9.52 -11.41 8.22
N SER A 349 -10.39 -12.22 8.82
CA SER A 349 -10.17 -13.65 8.96
C SER A 349 -10.81 -14.27 7.73
N GLY A 350 -9.98 -14.60 6.74
CA GLY A 350 -10.43 -15.21 5.49
C GLY A 350 -11.18 -16.49 5.77
N SER A 351 -12.51 -16.44 5.59
CA SER A 351 -13.30 -17.61 5.23
C SER A 351 -12.77 -18.10 3.88
N ARG A 352 -11.90 -19.11 3.96
CA ARG A 352 -11.49 -19.96 2.85
C ARG A 352 -12.26 -21.28 2.99
N THR A 353 -13.57 -21.21 3.13
CA THR A 353 -14.46 -22.37 3.18
C THR A 353 -15.76 -22.01 2.48
N GLY A 354 -15.79 -22.30 1.18
CA GLY A 354 -16.94 -22.03 0.32
C GLY A 354 -16.75 -22.62 -1.07
N ARG A 355 -16.26 -23.86 -1.17
CA ARG A 355 -16.36 -24.67 -2.38
C ARG A 355 -16.82 -26.08 -2.02
N SER A 356 -18.11 -26.16 -1.76
CA SER A 356 -18.97 -27.34 -1.90
C SER A 356 -20.28 -26.78 -2.45
N GLY A 357 -20.94 -27.30 -3.47
CA GLY A 357 -20.73 -28.48 -4.30
C GLY A 357 -21.86 -28.43 -5.34
N GLY A 358 -21.53 -28.74 -6.60
CA GLY A 358 -22.50 -28.81 -7.69
C GLY A 358 -21.89 -29.72 -8.75
N GLY A 359 -22.31 -30.98 -8.72
CA GLY A 359 -21.60 -32.08 -9.35
C GLY A 359 -21.58 -32.06 -10.87
N ARG A 360 -20.62 -32.80 -11.42
CA ARG A 360 -20.83 -33.54 -12.66
C ARG A 360 -19.96 -34.79 -12.67
N ARG A 361 -20.63 -35.88 -13.03
CA ARG A 361 -20.17 -37.26 -13.21
C ARG A 361 -19.10 -37.35 -14.30
N GLY A 362 -18.24 -38.36 -14.15
CA GLY A 362 -17.33 -38.88 -15.18
C GLY A 362 -16.15 -39.60 -14.53
N SER A 363 -16.32 -40.84 -14.07
CA SER A 363 -15.99 -42.08 -14.81
C SER A 363 -14.51 -42.19 -15.24
N GLY A 364 -13.79 -43.11 -14.57
CA GLY A 364 -12.73 -43.90 -15.21
C GLY A 364 -11.31 -43.76 -14.65
N ARG A 365 -10.71 -44.95 -14.40
CA ARG A 365 -9.29 -45.32 -14.11
C ARG A 365 -8.96 -45.51 -12.63
N THR A 366 -8.87 -46.72 -12.07
CA THR A 366 -7.96 -47.87 -12.31
C THR A 366 -6.47 -47.53 -12.42
N GLY A 367 -5.69 -48.10 -11.49
CA GLY A 367 -4.22 -48.05 -11.37
C GLY A 367 -3.82 -47.37 -10.05
N GLY A 368 -3.22 -48.00 -9.05
CA GLY A 368 -2.40 -49.20 -9.02
C GLY A 368 -1.05 -48.86 -8.40
N GLY A 369 -0.86 -49.21 -7.13
CA GLY A 369 0.42 -49.68 -6.59
C GLY A 369 1.52 -48.68 -6.16
N SER A 370 2.14 -49.04 -5.03
CA SER A 370 3.39 -48.53 -4.42
C SER A 370 3.24 -47.23 -3.61
N GLY A 371 3.35 -47.20 -2.28
CA GLY A 371 4.15 -48.04 -1.39
C GLY A 371 5.55 -47.44 -1.23
N ARG A 372 5.66 -46.40 -0.39
CA ARG A 372 6.95 -45.92 0.13
C ARG A 372 6.89 -45.87 1.65
N PRO A 373 7.90 -46.42 2.34
CA PRO A 373 7.93 -46.52 3.80
C PRO A 373 8.24 -45.18 4.46
N ARG A 374 7.60 -44.95 5.61
CA ARG A 374 7.94 -43.89 6.56
C ARG A 374 9.32 -44.14 7.17
N PRO A 375 10.15 -43.10 7.38
CA PRO A 375 11.31 -43.18 8.27
C PRO A 375 10.84 -43.14 9.75
N PRO A 376 11.59 -43.75 10.67
CA PRO A 376 11.19 -43.84 12.08
C PRO A 376 11.31 -42.50 12.82
N GLU A 377 10.41 -42.32 13.78
CA GLU A 377 10.44 -41.31 14.84
C GLU A 377 11.78 -41.35 15.59
N ARG A 378 12.40 -40.17 15.77
CA ARG A 378 13.39 -39.96 16.83
C ARG A 378 12.68 -39.35 18.02
N ASP A 379 12.53 -40.17 19.05
CA ASP A 379 12.15 -39.75 20.38
C ASP A 379 13.40 -39.28 21.16
N SER A 380 13.18 -38.16 21.85
CA SER A 380 13.81 -37.61 23.07
C SER A 380 15.32 -37.67 23.34
N SER A 381 15.71 -36.63 24.09
CA SER A 381 16.80 -36.58 25.08
C SER A 381 18.23 -36.39 24.56
N GLN A 382 18.64 -35.11 24.48
CA GLN A 382 19.98 -34.71 24.93
C GLN A 382 19.95 -33.24 25.40
N PHE A 383 19.84 -33.11 26.72
CA PHE A 383 20.33 -31.97 27.48
C PHE A 383 21.81 -31.73 27.10
N ILE A 384 22.16 -30.51 26.70
CA ILE A 384 23.54 -30.04 26.70
C ILE A 384 23.61 -28.85 27.63
N ASP A 385 24.28 -29.06 28.75
CA ASP A 385 24.74 -28.05 29.69
C ASP A 385 25.53 -26.97 28.94
N ARG A 386 25.12 -25.72 29.11
CA ARG A 386 25.94 -24.55 28.75
C ARG A 386 26.72 -24.11 29.98
N PRO A 387 28.06 -24.02 29.91
CA PRO A 387 28.84 -23.42 30.99
C PRO A 387 28.63 -21.90 31.03
N VAL A 388 28.40 -21.41 32.25
CA VAL A 388 28.35 -20.00 32.63
C VAL A 388 29.74 -19.38 32.45
N VAL A 389 29.83 -18.27 31.71
CA VAL A 389 31.05 -17.46 31.59
C VAL A 389 31.03 -16.38 32.69
N PRO A 390 32.08 -16.21 33.49
CA PRO A 390 32.14 -15.15 34.48
C PRO A 390 32.49 -13.80 33.82
N SER A 391 31.70 -12.81 34.18
CA SER A 391 31.92 -11.38 33.94
C SER A 391 33.26 -10.91 34.49
N ARG A 392 34.11 -10.37 33.62
CA ARG A 392 35.28 -9.57 34.02
C ARG A 392 34.88 -8.11 34.13
N SER A 393 35.02 -7.60 35.34
CA SER A 393 35.13 -6.18 35.68
C SER A 393 36.44 -5.62 35.15
N ARG A 394 36.36 -4.49 34.44
CA ARG A 394 37.27 -3.34 34.53
C ARG A 394 36.62 -2.13 33.90
#